data_AF-A0A258BCF8-F1
#
_entry.id   AF-A0A258BCF8-F1
#
_cell.length_a   1.000
_cell.length_b   1.000
_cell.length_c   1.000
_cell.angle_alpha   90.00
_cell.angle_beta   90.00
_cell.angle_gamma   90.00
#
_symmetry.space_group_name_H-M   'P 1'
#
loop_
_entity.id
_entity.type
_entity.pdbx_description
1 polymer ?
#
loop_
_entity_poly.entity_id
_entity_poly.type
_entity_poly.pdbx_seq_one_letter_code
_entity_poly.pdbx_strand_id
1 'polypeptide(L)' 'MIIEGYASRFFERDLNDDVVVPGAFKASLAGLSIGFRTVKARKDETGRMRVLTEIDLWEVSFVTFPMLPSARLMRVLEAV' A
#
# COMPACT_ATOMS: atom_id res chain seq x y z
N MET A 1 7.85 12.38 -2.89
CA MET A 1 8.28 11.13 -3.54
C MET A 1 7.85 11.22 -4.99
N ILE A 2 8.77 11.03 -5.94
CA ILE A 2 8.44 10.97 -7.36
C ILE A 2 8.38 9.48 -7.73
N ILE A 3 7.30 9.04 -8.37
CA ILE A 3 7.18 7.68 -8.91
C ILE A 3 7.30 7.81 -10.43
N GLU A 4 8.34 7.21 -11.02
CA GLU A 4 8.61 7.23 -12.46
C GLU A 4 8.63 5.80 -13.02
N GLY A 5 8.15 5.62 -14.25
CA GLY A 5 8.15 4.31 -14.92
C GLY A 5 7.23 4.24 -16.14
N TYR A 6 7.24 3.11 -16.82
CA TYR A 6 6.29 2.80 -17.90
C TYR A 6 4.95 2.43 -17.29
N ALA A 7 3.90 3.20 -17.58
CA ALA A 7 2.55 2.94 -17.10
C ALA A 7 1.55 3.08 -18.23
N SER A 8 0.53 2.21 -18.25
CA SER A 8 -0.63 2.39 -19.12
C SER A 8 -1.35 3.68 -18.73
N ARG A 9 -1.48 4.61 -19.68
CA ARG A 9 -2.28 5.81 -19.50
C ARG A 9 -3.75 5.48 -19.72
N PHE A 10 -4.63 6.09 -18.93
CA PHE A 10 -6.05 5.82 -19.07
C PHE A 10 -6.54 6.27 -20.45
N PHE A 11 -7.37 5.42 -21.06
CA PHE A 11 -7.96 5.63 -22.40
C PHE A 11 -6.96 5.65 -23.57
N GLU A 12 -5.68 5.34 -23.33
CA GLU A 12 -4.68 5.22 -24.37
C GLU A 12 -4.48 3.74 -24.72
N ARG A 13 -4.46 3.42 -26.02
CA ARG A 13 -4.15 2.08 -26.52
C ARG A 13 -2.65 1.86 -26.41
N ASP A 14 -2.24 0.77 -25.77
CA ASP A 14 -0.83 0.41 -25.66
C ASP A 14 -0.34 -0.45 -26.86
N LEU A 15 0.93 -0.86 -26.82
CA LEU A 15 1.56 -1.66 -27.88
C LEU A 15 1.01 -3.08 -28.02
N ASN A 16 0.26 -3.57 -27.01
CA ASN A 16 -0.41 -4.87 -27.03
C ASN A 16 -1.89 -4.74 -27.41
N ASP A 17 -2.33 -3.56 -27.84
CA ASP A 17 -3.71 -3.23 -28.19
C ASP A 17 -4.70 -3.20 -27.01
N ASP A 18 -4.19 -3.14 -25.78
CA ASP A 18 -5.01 -3.00 -24.58
C ASP A 18 -5.32 -1.52 -24.30
N VAL A 19 -6.50 -1.25 -23.74
CA VAL A 19 -6.90 0.07 -23.22
C VAL A 19 -7.28 -0.05 -21.76
N VAL A 20 -6.53 0.64 -20.88
CA VAL A 20 -6.83 0.67 -19.45
C VAL A 20 -7.84 1.79 -19.16
N VAL A 21 -8.95 1.44 -18.51
CA VAL A 21 -9.99 2.40 -18.11
C VAL A 21 -9.83 2.80 -16.63
N PRO A 22 -10.31 4.00 -16.22
CA PRO A 22 -10.34 4.38 -14.82
C PRO A 22 -11.06 3.34 -13.96
N GLY A 23 -10.46 3.01 -12.81
CA GLY A 23 -10.98 2.00 -11.91
C GLY A 23 -10.59 0.55 -12.27
N ALA A 24 -9.91 0.30 -13.39
CA ALA A 24 -9.40 -1.04 -13.72
C ALA A 24 -8.52 -1.63 -12.59
N PHE A 25 -7.77 -0.78 -11.89
CA PHE A 25 -6.94 -1.18 -10.75
C PHE A 25 -7.63 -1.13 -9.39
N LYS A 26 -8.94 -0.85 -9.31
CA LYS A 26 -9.64 -0.62 -8.03
C LYS A 26 -9.49 -1.78 -7.05
N ALA A 27 -9.44 -3.02 -7.54
CA ALA A 27 -9.27 -4.20 -6.71
C ALA A 27 -7.81 -4.44 -6.30
N SER A 28 -6.84 -4.15 -7.18
CA SER A 28 -5.42 -4.45 -6.96
C SER A 28 -4.67 -3.35 -6.21
N LEU A 29 -5.04 -2.08 -6.40
CA LEU A 29 -4.48 -0.93 -5.69
C LEU A 29 -5.31 -0.56 -4.46
N ALA A 30 -5.76 -1.57 -3.72
CA ALA A 30 -6.67 -1.37 -2.60
C ALA A 30 -5.98 -1.43 -1.23
N GLY A 31 -4.80 -2.04 -1.11
CA GLY A 31 -4.13 -2.31 0.16
C GLY A 31 -2.78 -1.62 0.30
N LEU A 32 -2.37 -1.43 1.55
CA LEU A 32 -1.03 -0.97 1.92
C LEU A 32 -0.33 -2.02 2.78
N SER A 33 0.97 -2.17 2.56
CA SER A 33 1.88 -2.91 3.44
C SER A 33 2.92 -1.95 3.99
N ILE A 34 3.32 -2.17 5.24
CA ILE A 34 4.27 -1.32 5.96
C ILE A 34 5.41 -2.21 6.43
N GLY A 35 6.61 -1.96 5.88
CA GLY A 35 7.85 -2.55 6.35
C GLY A 35 8.45 -1.67 7.45
N PHE A 36 8.78 -2.27 8.60
CA PHE A 36 9.37 -1.54 9.71
C PHE A 36 10.34 -2.42 10.51
N ARG A 37 11.29 -1.78 11.17
CA ARG A 37 12.10 -2.41 12.21
C ARG A 37 11.50 -2.11 13.57
N THR A 38 11.34 -3.14 14.40
CA THR A 38 10.95 -2.89 15.79
C THR A 38 12.12 -2.34 16.59
N VAL A 39 11.87 -1.24 17.31
CA VAL A 39 12.82 -0.64 18.25
C VAL A 39 12.49 -1.09 19.68
N LYS A 40 11.23 -0.98 20.11
CA LYS A 40 10.76 -1.46 21.41
C LYS A 40 9.45 -2.21 21.29
N ALA A 41 9.34 -3.31 22.03
CA ALA A 41 8.11 -4.07 22.16
C ALA A 41 8.02 -4.71 23.55
N ARG A 42 6.78 -4.96 23.97
CA ARG A 42 6.47 -5.70 25.20
C ARG A 42 5.41 -6.77 24.91
N LYS A 43 5.16 -7.66 25.86
CA LYS A 43 3.97 -8.51 25.83
C LYS A 43 2.78 -7.77 26.46
N ASP A 44 1.57 -8.14 26.06
CA ASP A 44 0.36 -7.77 26.77
C ASP A 44 0.26 -8.50 28.14
N GLU A 45 -0.75 -8.17 28.93
CA GLU A 45 -0.95 -8.75 30.26
C GLU A 45 -1.14 -10.28 30.22
N THR A 46 -1.72 -10.80 29.12
CA THR A 46 -1.93 -12.24 28.95
C THR A 46 -0.70 -12.96 28.41
N GLY A 47 0.33 -12.24 27.97
CA GLY A 47 1.53 -12.80 27.37
C GLY A 47 1.35 -13.32 25.93
N ARG A 48 0.14 -13.21 25.35
CA ARG A 48 -0.23 -13.77 24.03
C ARG A 48 0.05 -12.83 22.88
N MET A 49 -0.02 -11.52 23.11
CA MET A 49 0.16 -10.50 22.07
C MET A 49 1.46 -9.73 22.30
N ARG A 50 2.21 -9.53 21.21
CA ARG A 50 3.33 -8.59 21.18
C ARG A 50 2.80 -7.19 20.85
N VAL A 51 3.04 -6.25 21.75
CA VAL A 51 2.69 -4.84 21.59
C VAL A 51 3.95 -4.07 21.20
N LEU A 52 3.97 -3.53 19.99
CA LEU A 52 5.06 -2.68 19.50
C LEU A 52 4.82 -1.26 19.99
N THR A 53 5.72 -0.72 20.80
CA THR A 53 5.59 0.64 21.36
C THR A 53 6.46 1.65 20.62
N GLU A 54 7.46 1.17 19.86
CA GLU A 54 8.35 2.01 19.07
C GLU A 54 8.84 1.23 17.85
N ILE A 55 8.70 1.82 16.66
CA ILE A 55 9.11 1.24 15.39
C ILE A 55 9.79 2.31 14.53
N ASP A 56 10.80 1.89 13.77
CA ASP A 56 11.37 2.67 12.69
C ASP A 56 10.70 2.26 11.39
N LEU A 57 10.01 3.20 10.75
CA LEU A 57 9.40 2.98 9.44
C LEU A 57 10.49 2.87 8.37
N TRP A 58 10.46 1.80 7.58
CA TRP A 58 11.43 1.57 6.51
C TRP A 58 10.80 1.83 5.15
N GLU A 59 9.63 1.25 4.90
CA GLU A 59 8.96 1.34 3.61
C GLU A 59 7.45 1.28 3.75
N VAL A 60 6.78 1.80 2.72
CA VAL A 60 5.34 1.61 2.50
C VAL A 60 5.17 1.17 1.05
N SER A 61 4.46 0.07 0.83
CA SER A 61 4.21 -0.50 -0.50
C SER A 61 2.71 -0.70 -0.77
N PHE A 62 2.33 -0.59 -2.05
CA PHE A 62 0.99 -0.94 -2.51
C PHE A 62 0.88 -2.45 -2.69
N VAL A 63 -0.18 -3.05 -2.16
CA VAL A 63 -0.42 -4.48 -2.25
C VAL A 63 -1.88 -4.79 -2.55
N THR A 64 -2.11 -5.88 -3.27
CA THR A 64 -3.46 -6.39 -3.53
C THR A 64 -4.12 -6.93 -2.25
N PHE A 65 -3.35 -7.64 -1.42
CA PHE A 65 -3.84 -8.33 -0.23
C PHE A 65 -3.06 -7.88 1.02
N PRO A 66 -3.55 -6.89 1.78
CA PRO A 66 -2.89 -6.45 3.00
C PRO A 66 -3.10 -7.47 4.13
N MET A 67 -2.10 -7.63 5.00
CA MET A 67 -2.20 -8.48 6.20
C MET A 67 -3.31 -8.02 7.15
N LEU A 68 -3.59 -6.72 7.20
CA LEU A 68 -4.72 -6.15 7.91
C LEU A 68 -5.80 -5.72 6.90
N PRO A 69 -7.00 -6.32 6.88
CA PRO A 69 -8.01 -6.02 5.86
C PRO A 69 -8.47 -4.55 5.80
N SER A 70 -8.33 -3.82 6.91
CA SER A 70 -8.65 -2.39 7.01
C SER A 70 -7.52 -1.46 6.58
N ALA A 71 -6.31 -1.97 6.30
CA ALA A 71 -5.20 -1.19 5.75
C ALA A 71 -5.43 -0.91 4.27
N ARG A 72 -6.43 -0.06 3.99
CA ARG A 72 -6.90 0.30 2.65
C ARG A 72 -6.52 1.73 2.29
N LEU A 73 -6.24 1.96 1.01
CA LEU A 73 -6.05 3.31 0.49
C LEU A 73 -7.41 3.99 0.31
N MET A 74 -7.67 5.05 1.09
CA MET A 74 -9.00 5.67 1.14
C MET A 74 -9.14 6.91 0.26
N ARG A 75 -8.06 7.70 0.12
CA ARG A 75 -8.07 8.96 -0.63
C ARG A 75 -6.68 9.25 -1.18
N VAL A 76 -6.63 9.69 -2.43
CA VAL A 76 -5.47 10.38 -3.00
C VAL A 76 -5.81 11.86 -3.02
N LEU A 77 -4.88 12.69 -2.54
CA LEU A 77 -4.98 14.14 -2.67
C LEU A 77 -4.15 14.55 -3.88
N GLU A 78 -4.72 15.38 -4.75
CA GLU A 78 -3.96 16.04 -5.80
C GLU A 78 -3.15 17.17 -5.14
N ALA A 79 -1.84 17.20 -5.42
CA ALA A 79 -1.01 18.33 -5.02
C ALA A 79 -1.31 19.51 -5.96
N VAL A 80 -1.61 20.66 -5.36
CA VAL A 80 -1.84 21.95 -6.06
C VAL A 80 -0.53 22.50 -6.60
#